data_AF-A0A7L3BKM5-F1
#
_entry.id   AF-A0A7L3BKM5-F1
#
_cell.length_a   1.000
_cell.length_b   1.000
_cell.length_c   1.000
_cell.angle_alpha   90.00
_cell.angle_beta   90.00
_cell.angle_gamma   90.00
#
_symmetry.space_group_name_H-M   'P 1'
#
loop_
_entity.id
_entity.type
_entity.pdbx_description
1 polymer ?
#
loop_
_entity_poly.entity_id
_entity_poly.type
_entity_poly.pdbx_seq_one_letter_code
_entity_poly.pdbx_strand_id
1 'polypeptide(L)' 'LFTPKPVRTCPKIHLSLENGQAVARAMERVPVEGTWTEYSCNPGFRLLGSARSNCTKTGRWS' A
#
# COMPACT_ATOMS: atom_id res chain seq x y z
N LEU A 1 11.22 -20.62 19.28
CA LEU A 1 9.85 -20.33 19.78
C LEU A 1 9.27 -19.20 18.93
N PHE A 2 8.26 -19.48 18.11
CA PHE A 2 7.54 -18.44 17.36
C PHE A 2 6.51 -17.82 18.30
N THR A 3 6.75 -16.59 18.78
CA THR A 3 5.74 -15.82 19.51
C THR A 3 4.89 -15.04 18.51
N PRO A 4 3.60 -15.35 18.36
CA PRO A 4 2.73 -14.56 17.49
C PRO A 4 2.62 -13.14 18.03
N LYS A 5 2.90 -12.15 17.17
CA LYS A 5 2.79 -10.73 17.50
C LYS A 5 1.58 -10.13 16.79
N PRO A 6 0.74 -9.33 17.48
CA PRO A 6 -0.33 -8.60 16.82
C PRO A 6 0.28 -7.55 15.87
N VAL A 7 -0.21 -7.53 14.63
CA VAL A 7 0.13 -6.52 13.63
C VAL A 7 -1.06 -5.60 13.41
N ARG A 8 -0.80 -4.32 13.14
CA ARG A 8 -1.86 -3.39 12.80
C ARG A 8 -2.31 -3.59 11.36
N THR A 9 -3.60 -3.42 11.11
CA THR A 9 -4.16 -3.39 9.77
C THR A 9 -4.16 -1.98 9.22
N CYS A 10 -4.07 -1.86 7.90
CA CYS A 10 -4.29 -0.59 7.19
C CYS A 10 -5.62 -0.60 6.45
N PRO A 11 -6.20 0.58 6.17
CA PRO A 11 -7.38 0.70 5.31
C PRO A 11 -7.15 0.02 3.97
N LYS A 12 -8.21 -0.58 3.44
CA LYS A 12 -8.17 -1.16 2.09
C LYS A 12 -7.91 -0.03 1.09
N ILE A 13 -6.80 -0.09 0.38
CA ILE A 13 -6.52 0.86 -0.69
C ILE A 13 -7.49 0.62 -1.83
N HIS A 14 -8.10 1.69 -2.32
CA HIS A 14 -8.73 1.68 -3.63
C HIS A 14 -7.60 1.55 -4.67
N LEU A 15 -7.48 0.36 -5.26
CA LEU A 15 -6.43 0.07 -6.25
C LEU A 15 -6.61 0.83 -7.58
N SER A 16 -7.73 1.56 -7.70
CA SER A 16 -8.04 2.41 -8.84
C SER A 16 -7.47 3.80 -8.59
N LEU A 17 -6.33 4.10 -9.23
CA LEU A 17 -5.79 5.45 -9.31
C LEU A 17 -6.25 6.05 -10.64
N GLU A 18 -6.86 7.24 -10.61
CA GLU A 18 -7.24 7.92 -11.85
C GLU A 18 -6.01 8.15 -12.74
N ASN A 19 -6.10 7.78 -14.01
CA ASN A 19 -5.00 7.89 -14.98
C ASN A 19 -3.70 7.18 -14.53
N GLY A 20 -3.82 6.11 -13.74
CA GLY A 20 -2.70 5.35 -13.26
C GLY A 20 -3.09 3.98 -12.71
N GLN A 21 -2.15 3.36 -12.00
CA GLN A 21 -2.30 2.03 -11.43
C GLN A 21 -1.66 2.00 -10.04
N ALA A 22 -2.37 1.44 -9.07
CA ALA A 22 -1.81 1.06 -7.78
C ALA A 22 -1.62 -0.46 -7.76
N VAL A 23 -0.38 -0.90 -7.70
CA VAL A 23 -0.03 -2.32 -7.60
C VAL A 23 0.39 -2.60 -6.16
N ALA A 24 -0.51 -3.21 -5.40
CA ALA A 24 -0.13 -3.67 -4.08
C ALA A 24 0.65 -4.98 -4.17
N ARG A 25 1.77 -5.02 -3.47
CA ARG A 25 2.60 -6.22 -3.36
C ARG A 25 2.43 -6.75 -1.93
N ALA A 26 2.19 -8.05 -1.80
CA ALA A 26 1.83 -8.71 -0.55
C ALA A 26 0.48 -8.26 0.07
N MET A 27 -0.57 -8.17 -0.76
CA MET A 27 -1.93 -7.94 -0.25
C MET A 27 -2.62 -9.28 0.07
N GLU A 28 -2.71 -9.59 1.36
CA GLU A 28 -3.81 -10.40 1.90
C GLU A 28 -5.15 -9.67 1.69
N ARG A 29 -6.29 -10.31 2.02
CA ARG A 29 -7.62 -9.67 1.99
C ARG A 29 -7.67 -8.31 2.72
N VAL A 30 -6.81 -8.14 3.72
CA VAL A 30 -6.63 -6.91 4.53
C VAL A 30 -5.12 -6.63 4.65
N PRO A 31 -4.63 -5.44 4.23
CA PRO A 31 -3.22 -5.06 4.39
C PRO A 31 -2.82 -4.97 5.87
N VAL A 32 -1.60 -5.40 6.19
CA VAL A 32 -1.03 -5.35 7.54
C VAL A 32 0.28 -4.56 7.56
N GLU A 33 0.78 -4.24 8.75
CA GLU A 33 2.08 -3.63 8.94
C GLU A 33 3.16 -4.31 8.06
N GLY A 34 3.87 -3.50 7.26
CA GLY A 34 4.90 -3.97 6.33
C GLY A 34 4.41 -4.29 4.91
N THR A 35 3.10 -4.33 4.66
CA THR A 35 2.55 -4.33 3.30
C THR A 35 2.85 -3.01 2.61
N TRP A 36 3.20 -3.03 1.32
CA TRP A 36 3.47 -1.83 0.54
C TRP A 36 2.79 -1.88 -0.84
N THR A 37 2.61 -0.70 -1.42
CA THR A 37 2.02 -0.53 -2.74
C THR A 37 2.88 0.39 -3.59
N GLU A 38 2.91 0.14 -4.89
CA GLU A 38 3.57 0.99 -5.87
C GLU A 38 2.53 1.68 -6.75
N TYR A 39 2.79 2.94 -7.07
CA TYR A 39 1.96 3.75 -7.93
C TYR A 39 2.70 4.05 -9.23
N SER A 40 1.97 3.93 -10.33
CA SER A 40 2.44 4.32 -11.65
C SER A 40 1.35 5.11 -12.36
N CYS A 41 1.77 5.99 -13.27
CA CYS A 41 0.87 6.77 -14.09
C CYS A 41 0.83 6.21 -15.51
N ASN A 42 -0.31 6.35 -16.16
CA ASN A 42 -0.45 6.06 -17.58
C ASN A 42 0.41 7.03 -18.41
N PRO A 43 0.77 6.68 -19.66
CA PRO A 43 1.50 7.60 -20.55
C PRO A 43 0.83 8.97 -20.66
N GLY A 44 1.63 10.04 -20.57
CA GLY A 44 1.14 11.42 -20.59
C GLY A 44 0.82 12.01 -19.21
N PHE A 45 0.82 11.19 -18.15
CA PHE A 45 0.61 11.64 -16.77
C PHE A 45 1.88 11.51 -15.93
N ARG A 46 1.96 12.29 -14.85
CA ARG A 46 3.09 12.28 -13.92
C ARG A 46 2.58 12.12 -12.50
N LEU A 47 3.26 11.26 -11.75
CA LEU A 47 2.97 11.07 -10.35
C LEU A 47 3.51 12.26 -9.54
N LEU A 48 2.70 12.80 -8.64
CA LEU A 48 3.11 13.80 -7.66
C LEU A 48 3.25 13.12 -6.30
N GLY A 49 4.42 13.29 -5.67
CA GLY A 49 4.75 12.63 -4.41
C GLY A 49 5.44 11.27 -4.60
N SER A 50 5.36 10.43 -3.57
CA SER A 50 6.05 9.15 -3.53
C SER A 50 5.39 8.10 -4.42
N ALA A 51 6.19 7.40 -5.22
CA ALA A 51 5.74 6.24 -6.00
C ALA A 51 5.42 5.00 -5.15
N ARG A 52 5.68 5.04 -3.86
CA ARG A 52 5.48 3.92 -2.95
C ARG A 52 4.81 4.39 -1.67
N SER A 53 3.83 3.62 -1.21
CA SER A 53 3.25 3.76 0.11
C SER A 53 3.42 2.48 0.93
N ASN A 54 3.71 2.63 2.22
CA ASN A 54 3.88 1.51 3.14
C ASN A 54 2.86 1.57 4.29
N CYS A 55 2.32 0.41 4.66
CA CYS A 55 1.49 0.25 5.85
C CYS A 55 2.39 0.29 7.08
N THR A 56 2.31 1.41 7.80
CA THR A 56 3.16 1.68 8.96
C THR A 56 2.69 0.94 10.20
N LYS A 57 3.56 0.91 11.22
CA LYS A 57 3.26 0.44 12.60
C LYS A 57 2.04 1.10 13.25
N THR A 58 1.60 2.24 12.71
CA THR A 58 0.43 2.97 13.19
C THR A 58 -0.88 2.54 12.52
N GLY A 59 -0.84 1.61 11.55
CA GLY A 59 -2.02 1.19 10.77
C GLY A 59 -2.43 2.23 9.73
N ARG A 60 -1.48 3.04 9.25
CA ARG A 60 -1.70 4.08 8.24
C ARG A 60 -0.72 3.94 7.09
N TRP A 61 -1.19 4.27 5.89
CA TRP A 61 -0.39 4.43 4.69
C TRP A 61 0.47 5.70 4.79
N SER A 62 1.68 5.65 4.23
CA SER A 62 2.67 6.74 4.20
C SER A 62 3.01 7.18 2.79
#